data_AF-A0A6N7XSL8-F1
#
_entry.id   AF-A0A6N7XSL8-F1
#
_cell.length_a   1.000
_cell.length_b   1.000
_cell.length_c   1.000
_cell.angle_alpha   90.00
_cell.angle_beta   90.00
_cell.angle_gamma   90.00
#
_symmetry.space_group_name_H-M   'P 1'
#
loop_
_entity.id
_entity.type
_entity.pdbx_description
1 polymer ?
#
loop_
_entity_poly.entity_id
_entity_poly.type
_entity_poly.pdbx_seq_one_letter_code
_entity_poly.pdbx_strand_id
1 'polypeptide(L)'
;MKARKAFALSLALLISLLMLPCIVPTTALAESEGARSSNTTVEQDGLVYSIYGDHAEVVGEYEPRDTYAISSYVSGKPVTVIKKINDWGYAKQASTVTIPNTVKKIGDYAFSGMQITTINIPSSVTSIGNDAFQESRLTSITIPSSVVSVGGAAFWNCTSLRTVSFQGSDTSLGNAEFSGCSALTTVTLPSSASVIPRDTFKNCTALSSITIPSRVTTIGWEAFANCSNLRSITLPSATSHFDGYAFSGCTSLKTVEMLASNFVAYDNFVFNPIASGSTIYVQNDTVKNAIDKELDGYIYDPNATRIVVRHPGSSFVTMYRLYNPNSGEHFYTGSAAERDHLVSVGWRYEGTGWTAPKTSKTPVYRLYNPNAGDHHYTTSAAERDMLRRAGWNYEGIGWYSDDAKTVPVYREYNPNAKAGAHNFTTSKAEDQMLANSGWRQEGIAWYGVKQ
;
A
#
# COMPACT_ATOMS: atom_id res chain seq x y z
N MET A 1 -55.50 -28.06 -41.30
CA MET A 1 -55.91 -28.34 -39.90
C MET A 1 -54.90 -27.67 -38.97
N LYS A 2 -55.38 -26.68 -38.20
CA LYS A 2 -54.79 -25.97 -37.03
C LYS A 2 -53.34 -25.43 -37.09
N ALA A 3 -53.26 -24.10 -37.13
CA ALA A 3 -52.07 -23.28 -36.89
C ALA A 3 -52.05 -22.71 -35.45
N ARG A 4 -50.85 -22.27 -35.04
CA ARG A 4 -50.41 -21.78 -33.73
C ARG A 4 -50.73 -20.29 -33.47
N LYS A 5 -50.53 -19.92 -32.18
CA LYS A 5 -50.22 -18.61 -31.57
C LYS A 5 -51.42 -17.72 -31.17
N ALA A 6 -51.46 -17.38 -29.87
CA ALA A 6 -52.17 -16.23 -29.35
C ALA A 6 -51.23 -15.42 -28.44
N PHE A 7 -51.34 -14.10 -28.61
CA PHE A 7 -50.45 -13.02 -28.19
C PHE A 7 -50.79 -12.52 -26.79
N ALA A 8 -49.79 -11.96 -26.10
CA ALA A 8 -49.94 -11.16 -24.89
C ALA A 8 -50.55 -9.79 -25.21
N LEU A 9 -51.40 -9.26 -24.32
CA LEU A 9 -51.75 -7.84 -24.26
C LEU A 9 -51.91 -7.45 -22.78
N SER A 10 -51.05 -6.55 -22.30
CA SER A 10 -51.08 -6.01 -20.94
C SER A 10 -51.82 -4.66 -20.90
N LEU A 11 -52.79 -4.60 -19.99
CA LEU A 11 -53.11 -3.55 -19.02
C LEU A 11 -52.87 -2.08 -19.40
N ALA A 12 -53.98 -1.33 -19.45
CA ALA A 12 -54.03 0.13 -19.53
C ALA A 12 -54.45 0.76 -18.18
N LEU A 13 -53.99 2.01 -18.01
CA LEU A 13 -54.63 3.11 -17.27
C LEU A 13 -54.52 3.14 -15.72
N LEU A 14 -53.69 4.05 -15.19
CA LEU A 14 -54.11 5.30 -14.54
C LEU A 14 -52.88 6.08 -14.03
N ILE A 15 -52.63 7.25 -14.60
CA ILE A 15 -51.69 8.26 -14.09
C ILE A 15 -52.53 9.35 -13.44
N SER A 16 -52.53 9.45 -12.11
CA SER A 16 -52.79 10.71 -11.41
C SER A 16 -52.32 10.65 -9.94
N LEU A 17 -51.64 11.74 -9.56
CA LEU A 17 -51.52 12.32 -8.22
C LEU A 17 -51.04 11.45 -7.05
N LEU A 18 -49.82 11.73 -6.59
CA LEU A 18 -49.52 12.17 -5.22
C LEU A 18 -48.06 12.66 -5.17
N MET A 19 -47.82 13.85 -5.73
CA MET A 19 -46.64 14.66 -5.39
C MET A 19 -46.93 15.35 -4.06
N LEU A 20 -46.54 14.71 -2.96
CA LEU A 20 -46.36 15.39 -1.68
C LEU A 20 -44.87 15.74 -1.55
N PRO A 21 -44.53 17.02 -1.30
CA PRO A 21 -43.14 17.43 -1.11
C PRO A 21 -42.61 16.84 0.18
N CYS A 22 -41.53 16.07 0.09
CA CYS A 22 -40.71 15.76 1.26
C CYS A 22 -40.06 17.07 1.70
N ILE A 23 -40.63 17.68 2.75
CA ILE A 23 -40.06 18.80 3.48
C ILE A 23 -38.81 18.27 4.17
N VAL A 24 -37.67 18.36 3.48
CA VAL A 24 -36.36 18.35 4.12
C VAL A 24 -36.19 19.75 4.71
N PRO A 25 -35.89 19.92 6.01
CA PRO A 25 -35.46 21.22 6.51
C PRO A 25 -34.09 21.53 5.92
N THR A 26 -34.08 22.10 4.72
CA THR A 26 -32.93 22.76 4.12
C THR A 26 -32.78 24.15 4.73
N THR A 27 -32.16 24.20 5.90
CA THR A 27 -31.43 25.38 6.37
C THR A 27 -30.20 24.93 7.17
N ALA A 28 -29.23 24.39 6.45
CA ALA A 28 -27.83 24.65 6.73
C ALA A 28 -27.24 25.03 5.38
N LEU A 29 -27.46 26.29 5.00
CA LEU A 29 -26.64 26.92 3.98
C LEU A 29 -25.19 26.69 4.44
N ALA A 30 -24.40 26.08 3.56
CA ALA A 30 -22.96 26.19 3.64
C ALA A 30 -22.65 27.68 3.71
N GLU A 31 -22.36 28.17 4.91
CA GLU A 31 -21.64 29.43 5.05
C GLU A 31 -20.31 29.18 4.34
N SER A 32 -20.18 29.76 3.16
CA SER A 32 -18.86 30.06 2.63
C SER A 32 -18.07 30.72 3.75
N GLU A 33 -16.81 30.33 3.92
CA GLU A 33 -15.84 31.02 4.77
C GLU A 33 -15.61 32.43 4.19
N GLY A 34 -16.63 33.29 4.35
CA GLY A 34 -16.56 34.71 4.11
C GLY A 34 -15.73 35.29 5.22
N ALA A 35 -14.63 35.93 4.83
CA ALA A 35 -13.71 36.67 5.68
C ALA A 35 -14.47 37.46 6.77
N ARG A 36 -14.53 36.91 8.00
CA ARG A 36 -14.84 37.69 9.19
C ARG A 36 -13.64 38.58 9.43
N SER A 37 -13.78 39.86 9.08
CA SER A 37 -12.80 40.90 9.36
C SER A 37 -12.40 40.87 10.85
N SER A 38 -11.15 40.52 11.15
CA SER A 38 -10.55 40.65 12.47
C SER A 38 -10.53 42.13 12.85
N ASN A 39 -11.08 42.50 14.01
CA ASN A 39 -11.11 43.93 14.40
C ASN A 39 -9.95 44.36 15.30
N THR A 40 -9.15 43.46 15.88
CA THR A 40 -7.92 43.83 16.60
C THR A 40 -7.01 42.62 16.79
N THR A 41 -5.69 42.84 16.72
CA THR A 41 -4.67 41.89 17.20
C THR A 41 -4.16 42.31 18.58
N VAL A 42 -3.90 41.34 19.45
CA VAL A 42 -3.37 41.57 20.79
C VAL A 42 -2.14 40.71 21.00
N GLU A 43 -1.07 41.31 21.48
CA GLU A 43 0.13 40.61 21.92
C GLU A 43 0.04 40.33 23.42
N GLN A 44 0.13 39.07 23.82
CA GLN A 44 0.07 38.67 25.22
C GLN A 44 0.87 37.38 25.43
N ASP A 45 1.63 37.29 26.53
CA ASP A 45 2.36 36.07 26.91
C ASP A 45 3.33 35.52 25.84
N GLY A 46 3.84 36.39 24.96
CA GLY A 46 4.72 36.03 23.83
C GLY A 46 3.98 35.53 22.57
N LEU A 47 2.64 35.51 22.60
CA LEU A 47 1.77 35.07 21.51
C LEU A 47 0.95 36.23 20.93
N VAL A 48 0.61 36.12 19.65
CA VAL A 48 -0.29 37.03 18.95
C VAL A 48 -1.67 36.42 18.88
N TYR A 49 -2.69 37.19 19.24
CA TYR A 49 -4.09 36.79 19.22
C TYR A 49 -4.89 37.65 18.26
N SER A 50 -5.75 37.04 17.45
CA SER A 50 -6.83 37.75 16.76
C SER A 50 -8.08 37.75 17.63
N ILE A 51 -8.68 38.93 17.81
CA ILE A 51 -9.89 39.11 18.64
C ILE A 51 -11.12 39.26 17.75
N TYR A 52 -12.12 38.43 18.02
CA TYR A 52 -13.42 38.42 17.36
C TYR A 52 -14.53 38.82 18.35
N GLY A 53 -15.75 38.99 17.84
CA GLY A 53 -16.89 39.47 18.64
C GLY A 53 -17.19 38.57 19.85
N ASP A 54 -16.98 37.27 19.74
CA ASP A 54 -17.34 36.24 20.72
C ASP A 54 -16.16 35.37 21.20
N HIS A 55 -15.00 35.43 20.56
CA HIS A 55 -13.83 34.61 20.89
C HIS A 55 -12.50 35.26 20.50
N ALA A 56 -11.39 34.62 20.85
CA ALA A 56 -10.05 34.94 20.42
C ALA A 56 -9.36 33.68 19.87
N GLU A 57 -8.37 33.88 19.00
CA GLU A 57 -7.59 32.80 18.40
C GLU A 57 -6.10 33.11 18.49
N VAL A 58 -5.27 32.13 18.82
CA VAL A 58 -3.80 32.25 18.68
C VAL A 58 -3.47 32.22 17.20
N VAL A 59 -2.72 33.19 16.71
CA VAL A 59 -2.37 33.34 15.28
C VAL A 59 -0.88 33.46 15.01
N GLY A 60 -0.05 33.40 16.05
CA GLY A 60 1.40 33.40 15.93
C GLY A 60 2.11 33.68 17.25
N GLU A 61 3.42 33.87 17.15
CA GLU A 61 4.30 34.32 18.22
C GLU A 61 5.02 35.62 17.81
N TYR A 62 5.28 36.50 18.77
CA TYR A 62 6.07 37.73 18.57
C TYR A 62 7.34 37.76 19.43
N GLU A 63 7.40 36.89 20.45
CA GLU A 63 8.55 36.71 21.31
C GLU A 63 8.78 35.20 21.50
N PRO A 64 9.76 34.59 20.82
CA PRO A 64 10.04 33.16 20.92
C PRO A 64 10.37 32.74 22.36
N ARG A 65 9.58 31.83 22.92
CA ARG A 65 9.73 31.33 24.30
C ARG A 65 9.99 29.83 24.30
N ASP A 66 10.62 29.36 25.38
CA ASP A 66 10.74 27.92 25.61
C ASP A 66 9.42 27.32 26.13
N THR A 67 8.59 28.14 26.77
CA THR A 67 7.29 27.75 27.31
C THR A 67 6.22 28.75 26.92
N TYR A 68 5.10 28.25 26.40
CA TYR A 68 3.88 29.02 26.21
C TYR A 68 2.78 28.54 27.15
N ALA A 69 2.24 29.45 27.95
CA ALA A 69 0.99 29.25 28.67
C ALA A 69 -0.09 30.03 27.93
N ILE A 70 -0.89 29.35 27.09
CA ILE A 70 -1.91 30.01 26.29
C ILE A 70 -2.99 30.52 27.25
N SER A 71 -3.29 31.81 27.14
CA SER A 71 -4.26 32.46 28.01
C SER A 71 -5.68 31.95 27.75
N SER A 72 -6.45 31.67 28.80
CA SER A 72 -7.86 31.26 28.67
C SER A 72 -8.73 32.38 28.06
N TYR A 73 -8.38 33.64 28.33
CA TYR A 73 -9.08 34.81 27.84
C TYR A 73 -8.10 35.90 27.42
N VAL A 74 -8.40 36.59 26.32
CA VAL A 74 -7.70 37.79 25.85
C VAL A 74 -8.74 38.85 25.53
N SER A 75 -8.58 40.06 26.06
CA SER A 75 -9.55 41.16 25.92
C SER A 75 -10.99 40.76 26.30
N GLY A 76 -11.13 39.93 27.35
CA GLY A 76 -12.42 39.42 27.82
C GLY A 76 -13.08 38.37 26.91
N LYS A 77 -12.40 37.93 25.84
CA LYS A 77 -12.89 36.89 24.91
C LYS A 77 -12.19 35.57 25.18
N PRO A 78 -12.91 34.43 25.22
CA PRO A 78 -12.29 33.12 25.42
C PRO A 78 -11.41 32.76 24.23
N VAL A 79 -10.23 32.21 24.49
CA VAL A 79 -9.37 31.66 23.43
C VAL A 79 -9.87 30.28 23.05
N THR A 80 -10.38 30.14 21.82
CA THR A 80 -11.08 28.93 21.36
C THR A 80 -10.32 28.16 20.27
N VAL A 81 -9.39 28.81 19.57
CA VAL A 81 -8.61 28.18 18.48
C VAL A 81 -7.13 28.49 18.65
N ILE A 82 -6.30 27.47 18.41
CA ILE A 82 -4.86 27.63 18.26
C ILE A 82 -4.53 27.41 16.80
N LYS A 83 -4.21 28.46 16.03
CA LYS A 83 -3.65 28.30 14.69
C LYS A 83 -2.14 28.01 14.79
N LYS A 84 -1.42 28.08 13.68
CA LYS A 84 0.04 28.01 13.65
C LYS A 84 0.65 29.03 14.62
N ILE A 85 1.38 28.56 15.63
CA ILE A 85 2.08 29.42 16.59
C ILE A 85 3.41 29.89 16.02
N ASN A 86 4.21 28.96 15.49
CA ASN A 86 5.56 29.29 15.08
C ASN A 86 5.61 29.89 13.67
N ASP A 87 6.50 30.84 13.49
CA ASP A 87 6.95 31.24 12.16
C ASP A 87 8.31 30.58 11.91
N TRP A 88 8.50 29.95 10.75
CA TRP A 88 9.71 29.16 10.44
C TRP A 88 11.00 29.99 10.42
N GLY A 89 10.90 31.32 10.58
CA GLY A 89 12.04 32.22 10.73
C GLY A 89 12.77 32.16 12.08
N TYR A 90 12.20 31.53 13.12
CA TYR A 90 12.83 31.49 14.45
C TYR A 90 13.63 30.21 14.74
N ALA A 91 14.89 30.40 15.17
CA ALA A 91 15.81 29.31 15.52
C ALA A 91 15.46 28.58 16.84
N LYS A 92 14.66 29.21 17.72
CA LYS A 92 14.22 28.64 18.99
C LYS A 92 12.76 28.24 18.91
N GLN A 93 12.47 26.99 19.21
CA GLN A 93 11.14 26.40 19.16
C GLN A 93 10.75 25.95 20.57
N ALA A 94 9.51 26.23 21.01
CA ALA A 94 9.11 25.95 22.38
C ALA A 94 9.11 24.45 22.70
N SER A 95 9.48 24.10 23.93
CA SER A 95 9.51 22.73 24.44
C SER A 95 8.29 22.39 25.31
N THR A 96 7.55 23.40 25.78
CA THR A 96 6.37 23.23 26.63
C THR A 96 5.24 24.15 26.20
N VAL A 97 4.02 23.60 26.07
CA VAL A 97 2.80 24.37 25.82
C VAL A 97 1.70 23.93 26.76
N THR A 98 1.05 24.88 27.43
CA THR A 98 -0.17 24.64 28.21
C THR A 98 -1.39 25.16 27.44
N ILE A 99 -2.35 24.27 27.20
CA ILE A 99 -3.60 24.56 26.49
C ILE A 99 -4.75 24.72 27.51
N PRO A 100 -5.46 25.86 27.55
CA PRO A 100 -6.57 26.06 28.48
C PRO A 100 -7.86 25.35 28.02
N ASN A 101 -8.75 25.05 28.97
CA ASN A 101 -10.05 24.38 28.72
C ASN A 101 -11.05 25.20 27.89
N THR A 102 -10.70 26.44 27.52
CA THR A 102 -11.49 27.26 26.59
C THR A 102 -11.25 26.84 25.13
N VAL A 103 -10.10 26.23 24.83
CA VAL A 103 -9.72 25.84 23.47
C VAL A 103 -10.59 24.68 22.99
N LYS A 104 -11.13 24.83 21.78
CA LYS A 104 -11.99 23.86 21.08
C LYS A 104 -11.28 23.23 19.89
N LYS A 105 -10.37 23.95 19.24
CA LYS A 105 -9.68 23.48 18.02
C LYS A 105 -8.19 23.75 18.08
N ILE A 106 -7.40 22.73 17.77
CA ILE A 106 -5.99 22.86 17.40
C ILE A 106 -5.96 22.86 15.88
N GLY A 107 -5.52 23.94 15.27
CA GLY A 107 -5.54 24.16 13.84
C GLY A 107 -4.36 23.51 13.13
N ASP A 108 -4.37 23.65 11.81
CA ASP A 108 -3.33 23.11 10.94
C ASP A 108 -1.98 23.74 11.28
N TYR A 109 -0.93 22.91 11.29
CA TYR A 109 0.45 23.29 11.64
C TYR A 109 0.63 23.91 13.05
N ALA A 110 -0.37 23.88 13.94
CA ALA A 110 -0.38 24.60 15.22
C ALA A 110 0.94 24.53 16.00
N PHE A 111 1.53 23.33 16.07
CA PHE A 111 2.76 23.00 16.78
C PHE A 111 3.79 22.27 15.90
N SER A 112 3.70 22.40 14.57
CA SER A 112 4.60 21.74 13.61
C SER A 112 6.05 22.17 13.85
N GLY A 113 6.98 21.21 13.97
CA GLY A 113 8.41 21.43 14.20
C GLY A 113 8.79 21.87 15.62
N MET A 114 7.81 22.03 16.53
CA MET A 114 8.10 22.47 17.89
C MET A 114 8.75 21.36 18.72
N GLN A 115 9.66 21.73 19.63
CA GLN A 115 10.45 20.80 20.44
C GLN A 115 9.64 20.22 21.63
N ILE A 116 8.31 20.20 21.53
CA ILE A 116 7.39 19.76 22.58
C ILE A 116 7.63 18.28 22.87
N THR A 117 7.87 17.93 24.14
CA THR A 117 8.12 16.54 24.55
C THR A 117 6.87 15.85 25.11
N THR A 118 6.01 16.63 25.76
CA THR A 118 4.69 16.19 26.26
C THR A 118 3.70 17.32 26.12
N ILE A 119 2.43 17.00 25.83
CA ILE A 119 1.35 17.97 25.80
C ILE A 119 0.07 17.36 26.37
N ASN A 120 -0.67 18.13 27.16
CA ASN A 120 -1.99 17.75 27.64
C ASN A 120 -3.05 18.40 26.73
N ILE A 121 -3.83 17.58 26.02
CA ILE A 121 -4.95 18.03 25.21
C ILE A 121 -6.20 18.03 26.10
N PRO A 122 -6.79 19.20 26.42
CA PRO A 122 -7.94 19.24 27.31
C PRO A 122 -9.19 18.65 26.65
N SER A 123 -10.12 18.13 27.45
CA SER A 123 -11.38 17.52 26.99
C SER A 123 -12.34 18.53 26.33
N SER A 124 -11.98 19.81 26.30
CA SER A 124 -12.69 20.84 25.54
C SER A 124 -12.36 20.81 24.05
N VAL A 125 -11.24 20.22 23.64
CA VAL A 125 -10.80 20.12 22.25
C VAL A 125 -11.60 19.06 21.53
N THR A 126 -12.17 19.43 20.38
CA THR A 126 -12.97 18.55 19.53
C THR A 126 -12.29 18.18 18.22
N SER A 127 -11.27 18.95 17.79
CA SER A 127 -10.54 18.67 16.54
C SER A 127 -9.07 19.08 16.61
N ILE A 128 -8.25 18.28 15.94
CA ILE A 128 -6.82 18.53 15.71
C ILE A 128 -6.60 18.61 14.20
N GLY A 129 -5.96 19.68 13.72
CA GLY A 129 -5.76 19.98 12.30
C GLY A 129 -4.67 19.15 11.63
N ASN A 130 -4.52 19.36 10.32
CA ASN A 130 -3.48 18.71 9.53
C ASN A 130 -2.09 19.17 10.00
N ASP A 131 -1.13 18.24 10.03
CA ASP A 131 0.26 18.52 10.39
C ASP A 131 0.44 19.20 11.77
N ALA A 132 -0.57 19.17 12.64
CA ALA A 132 -0.62 20.00 13.85
C ALA A 132 0.56 19.77 14.82
N PHE A 133 1.13 18.57 14.86
CA PHE A 133 2.30 18.19 15.66
C PHE A 133 3.41 17.57 14.79
N GLN A 134 3.37 17.78 13.47
CA GLN A 134 4.38 17.25 12.55
C GLN A 134 5.80 17.60 13.03
N GLU A 135 6.75 16.69 12.93
CA GLU A 135 8.16 16.86 13.36
C GLU A 135 8.34 17.28 14.84
N SER A 136 7.33 17.08 15.68
CA SER A 136 7.46 17.35 17.11
C SER A 136 8.32 16.30 17.82
N ARG A 137 8.81 16.64 19.03
CA ARG A 137 9.61 15.75 19.89
C ARG A 137 8.77 15.00 20.90
N LEU A 138 7.45 14.92 20.68
CA LEU A 138 6.53 14.25 21.57
C LEU A 138 7.03 12.84 21.83
N THR A 139 7.11 12.43 23.10
CA THR A 139 7.42 11.05 23.48
C THR A 139 6.16 10.22 23.63
N SER A 140 5.05 10.86 23.96
CA SER A 140 3.73 10.25 24.11
C SER A 140 2.63 11.26 23.84
N ILE A 141 1.50 10.80 23.32
CA ILE A 141 0.29 11.61 23.18
C ILE A 141 -0.96 10.82 23.59
N THR A 142 -1.85 11.49 24.33
CA THR A 142 -3.20 10.99 24.61
C THR A 142 -4.20 11.88 23.88
N ILE A 143 -5.01 11.28 23.01
CA ILE A 143 -6.10 11.95 22.29
C ILE A 143 -7.39 11.74 23.09
N PRO A 144 -7.95 12.80 23.71
CA PRO A 144 -9.10 12.66 24.60
C PRO A 144 -10.36 12.27 23.82
N SER A 145 -11.34 11.68 24.51
CA SER A 145 -12.57 11.18 23.89
C SER A 145 -13.45 12.27 23.26
N SER A 146 -13.18 13.54 23.57
CA SER A 146 -13.85 14.69 22.96
C SER A 146 -13.40 14.96 21.51
N VAL A 147 -12.23 14.45 21.10
CA VAL A 147 -11.68 14.69 19.76
C VAL A 147 -12.36 13.75 18.76
N VAL A 148 -13.16 14.35 17.87
CA VAL A 148 -13.90 13.62 16.83
C VAL A 148 -13.09 13.43 15.55
N SER A 149 -12.11 14.30 15.30
CA SER A 149 -11.26 14.23 14.11
C SER A 149 -9.81 14.65 14.40
N VAL A 150 -8.89 13.94 13.76
CA VAL A 150 -7.48 14.33 13.64
C VAL A 150 -7.13 14.43 12.16
N GLY A 151 -6.58 15.57 11.76
CA GLY A 151 -6.22 15.86 10.38
C GLY A 151 -5.04 15.01 9.91
N GLY A 152 -4.88 14.91 8.59
CA GLY A 152 -3.79 14.14 7.98
C GLY A 152 -2.41 14.61 8.46
N ALA A 153 -1.50 13.66 8.62
CA ALA A 153 -0.12 13.87 9.00
C ALA A 153 0.08 14.64 10.32
N ALA A 154 -0.94 14.70 11.20
CA ALA A 154 -0.84 15.50 12.41
C ALA A 154 0.34 15.10 13.32
N PHE A 155 0.80 13.84 13.31
CA PHE A 155 2.02 13.41 14.00
C PHE A 155 3.12 12.90 13.06
N TRP A 156 3.11 13.31 11.78
CA TRP A 156 4.12 12.89 10.82
C TRP A 156 5.54 13.24 11.29
N ASN A 157 6.47 12.30 11.15
CA ASN A 157 7.87 12.40 11.51
C ASN A 157 8.14 12.83 12.97
N CYS A 158 7.22 12.52 13.90
CA CYS A 158 7.49 12.61 15.34
C CYS A 158 8.44 11.48 15.76
N THR A 159 9.72 11.58 15.40
CA THR A 159 10.72 10.50 15.55
C THR A 159 10.97 10.07 17.00
N SER A 160 10.57 10.88 18.00
CA SER A 160 10.67 10.55 19.42
C SER A 160 9.40 9.90 20.00
N LEU A 161 8.30 9.82 19.23
CA LEU A 161 7.00 9.37 19.70
C LEU A 161 7.00 7.86 19.90
N ARG A 162 6.80 7.43 21.15
CA ARG A 162 6.81 6.01 21.56
C ARG A 162 5.42 5.45 21.79
N THR A 163 4.49 6.28 22.28
CA THR A 163 3.15 5.83 22.70
C THR A 163 2.07 6.79 22.21
N VAL A 164 1.04 6.22 21.60
CA VAL A 164 -0.18 6.93 21.20
C VAL A 164 -1.39 6.23 21.82
N SER A 165 -2.28 6.99 22.46
CA SER A 165 -3.52 6.47 23.04
C SER A 165 -4.73 7.31 22.65
N PHE A 166 -5.64 6.75 21.87
CA PHE A 166 -6.96 7.32 21.65
C PHE A 166 -7.92 6.88 22.76
N GLN A 167 -8.55 7.84 23.44
CA GLN A 167 -9.56 7.57 24.47
C GLN A 167 -10.98 7.52 23.90
N GLY A 168 -11.21 8.13 22.75
CA GLY A 168 -12.49 8.07 22.02
C GLY A 168 -12.60 6.85 21.12
N SER A 169 -13.80 6.32 20.94
CA SER A 169 -14.05 5.25 19.97
C SER A 169 -14.14 5.77 18.54
N ASP A 170 -14.67 7.00 18.35
CA ASP A 170 -15.19 7.51 17.07
C ASP A 170 -14.25 8.48 16.35
N THR A 171 -13.00 8.60 16.81
CA THR A 171 -12.02 9.48 16.19
C THR A 171 -11.60 8.94 14.83
N SER A 172 -11.76 9.75 13.78
CA SER A 172 -11.28 9.41 12.44
C SER A 172 -9.76 9.58 12.33
N LEU A 173 -9.08 8.62 11.70
CA LEU A 173 -7.64 8.66 11.43
C LEU A 173 -7.37 9.41 10.12
N GLY A 174 -6.34 10.25 10.10
CA GLY A 174 -5.85 10.93 8.90
C GLY A 174 -4.87 10.09 8.07
N ASN A 175 -4.67 10.50 6.81
CA ASN A 175 -3.57 9.96 5.98
C ASN A 175 -2.22 10.32 6.60
N ALA A 176 -1.25 9.40 6.56
CA ALA A 176 0.11 9.57 7.05
C ALA A 176 0.24 9.98 8.54
N GLU A 177 -0.80 9.73 9.34
CA GLU A 177 -0.96 10.20 10.72
C GLU A 177 0.29 10.03 11.59
N PHE A 178 0.93 8.85 11.54
CA PHE A 178 2.12 8.51 12.31
C PHE A 178 3.30 8.11 11.40
N SER A 179 3.26 8.49 10.12
CA SER A 179 4.33 8.15 9.18
C SER A 179 5.66 8.74 9.65
N GLY A 180 6.73 7.96 9.69
CA GLY A 180 8.05 8.39 10.16
C GLY A 180 8.23 8.41 11.68
N CYS A 181 7.23 8.01 12.47
CA CYS A 181 7.36 7.84 13.92
C CYS A 181 8.23 6.62 14.27
N SER A 182 9.52 6.71 13.98
CA SER A 182 10.47 5.59 14.00
C SER A 182 10.69 4.97 15.38
N ALA A 183 10.37 5.68 16.47
CA ALA A 183 10.41 5.20 17.85
C ALA A 183 9.07 4.64 18.37
N LEU A 184 8.01 4.63 17.56
CA LEU A 184 6.67 4.23 17.99
C LEU A 184 6.60 2.74 18.28
N THR A 185 6.31 2.38 19.53
CA THR A 185 6.21 0.98 19.97
C THR A 185 4.79 0.57 20.33
N THR A 186 3.97 1.50 20.81
CA THR A 186 2.64 1.22 21.36
C THR A 186 1.61 2.19 20.79
N VAL A 187 0.55 1.65 20.20
CA VAL A 187 -0.58 2.43 19.66
C VAL A 187 -1.89 1.76 20.05
N THR A 188 -2.78 2.52 20.69
CA THR A 188 -4.18 2.11 20.92
C THR A 188 -5.07 2.87 19.94
N LEU A 189 -5.59 2.17 18.94
CA LEU A 189 -6.45 2.77 17.90
C LEU A 189 -7.90 2.96 18.37
N PRO A 190 -8.64 3.93 17.78
CA PRO A 190 -10.07 4.09 18.02
C PRO A 190 -10.81 2.79 17.67
N SER A 191 -11.63 2.27 18.59
CA SER A 191 -12.30 0.98 18.42
C SER A 191 -13.36 0.98 17.32
N SER A 192 -13.86 2.15 16.91
CA SER A 192 -14.81 2.28 15.80
C SER A 192 -14.14 2.42 14.43
N ALA A 193 -12.80 2.50 14.35
CA ALA A 193 -12.10 2.74 13.10
C ALA A 193 -12.47 1.68 12.05
N SER A 194 -12.94 2.15 10.90
CA SER A 194 -13.28 1.31 9.74
C SER A 194 -12.16 1.26 8.70
N VAL A 195 -11.23 2.21 8.73
CA VAL A 195 -10.14 2.33 7.76
C VAL A 195 -8.84 2.61 8.51
N ILE A 196 -7.77 1.93 8.12
CA ILE A 196 -6.40 2.40 8.37
C ILE A 196 -5.95 3.15 7.11
N PRO A 197 -5.83 4.48 7.13
CA PRO A 197 -5.57 5.27 5.93
C PRO A 197 -4.19 5.02 5.26
N ARG A 198 -3.96 5.72 4.15
CA ARG A 198 -2.69 5.69 3.42
C ARG A 198 -1.54 6.16 4.32
N ASP A 199 -0.41 5.48 4.24
CA ASP A 199 0.85 5.79 4.94
C ASP A 199 0.77 5.87 6.48
N THR A 200 -0.33 5.48 7.14
CA THR A 200 -0.59 5.80 8.56
C THR A 200 0.56 5.42 9.51
N PHE A 201 1.20 4.25 9.33
CA PHE A 201 2.35 3.78 10.11
C PHE A 201 3.60 3.57 9.25
N LYS A 202 3.67 4.18 8.07
CA LYS A 202 4.84 4.04 7.19
C LYS A 202 6.11 4.46 7.92
N ASN A 203 7.19 3.68 7.82
CA ASN A 203 8.46 3.89 8.52
C ASN A 203 8.38 3.91 10.06
N CYS A 204 7.35 3.34 10.68
CA CYS A 204 7.32 3.08 12.13
C CYS A 204 8.24 1.91 12.50
N THR A 205 9.55 2.11 12.38
CA THR A 205 10.55 1.04 12.45
C THR A 205 10.64 0.35 13.82
N ALA A 206 10.20 0.96 14.91
CA ALA A 206 10.17 0.34 16.24
C ALA A 206 8.86 -0.42 16.54
N LEU A 207 7.83 -0.29 15.69
CA LEU A 207 6.53 -0.91 15.91
C LEU A 207 6.66 -2.42 15.72
N SER A 208 6.50 -3.18 16.80
CA SER A 208 6.71 -4.63 16.80
C SER A 208 5.41 -5.45 16.77
N SER A 209 4.31 -4.85 17.21
CA SER A 209 2.96 -5.40 17.20
C SER A 209 1.94 -4.26 17.18
N ILE A 210 0.78 -4.50 16.58
CA ILE A 210 -0.37 -3.59 16.63
C ILE A 210 -1.66 -4.41 16.66
N THR A 211 -2.65 -3.95 17.43
CA THR A 211 -4.01 -4.51 17.40
C THR A 211 -4.85 -3.72 16.43
N ILE A 212 -5.32 -4.36 15.36
CA ILE A 212 -6.23 -3.75 14.38
C ILE A 212 -7.67 -3.86 14.90
N PRO A 213 -8.43 -2.75 15.01
CA PRO A 213 -9.82 -2.77 15.45
C PRO A 213 -10.70 -3.67 14.59
N SER A 214 -11.63 -4.41 15.21
CA SER A 214 -12.43 -5.44 14.53
C SER A 214 -13.32 -4.94 13.39
N ARG A 215 -13.59 -3.63 13.34
CA ARG A 215 -14.43 -2.97 12.32
C ARG A 215 -13.64 -2.51 11.10
N VAL A 216 -12.31 -2.65 11.09
CA VAL A 216 -11.48 -2.23 9.97
C VAL A 216 -11.79 -3.07 8.72
N THR A 217 -12.33 -2.41 7.70
CA THR A 217 -12.61 -3.00 6.39
C THR A 217 -11.50 -2.76 5.39
N THR A 218 -10.75 -1.67 5.54
CA THR A 218 -9.76 -1.20 4.56
C THR A 218 -8.41 -0.90 5.21
N ILE A 219 -7.33 -1.39 4.60
CA ILE A 219 -5.96 -0.98 4.89
C ILE A 219 -5.38 -0.27 3.66
N GLY A 220 -5.02 1.00 3.85
CA GLY A 220 -4.63 1.92 2.79
C GLY A 220 -3.22 1.70 2.25
N TRP A 221 -2.91 2.45 1.18
CA TRP A 221 -1.64 2.34 0.45
C TRP A 221 -0.46 2.55 1.41
N GLU A 222 0.51 1.63 1.41
CA GLU A 222 1.70 1.68 2.27
C GLU A 222 1.43 1.91 3.78
N ALA A 223 0.23 1.57 4.27
CA ALA A 223 -0.19 1.87 5.64
C ALA A 223 0.79 1.37 6.72
N PHE A 224 1.47 0.25 6.49
CA PHE A 224 2.50 -0.33 7.36
C PHE A 224 3.86 -0.47 6.66
N ALA A 225 4.09 0.25 5.55
CA ALA A 225 5.32 0.09 4.78
C ALA A 225 6.55 0.40 5.65
N ASN A 226 7.60 -0.41 5.54
CA ASN A 226 8.84 -0.34 6.31
C ASN A 226 8.68 -0.39 7.84
N CYS A 227 7.60 -1.00 8.36
CA CYS A 227 7.54 -1.41 9.77
C CYS A 227 8.46 -2.60 10.02
N SER A 228 9.77 -2.35 9.95
CA SER A 228 10.81 -3.39 9.88
C SER A 228 10.93 -4.26 11.13
N ASN A 229 10.38 -3.85 12.28
CA ASN A 229 10.30 -4.67 13.49
C ASN A 229 8.93 -5.35 13.71
N LEU A 230 7.92 -5.11 12.87
CA LEU A 230 6.60 -5.73 13.01
C LEU A 230 6.73 -7.24 12.82
N ARG A 231 6.43 -8.03 13.85
CA ARG A 231 6.64 -9.49 13.85
C ARG A 231 5.41 -10.29 13.52
N SER A 232 4.25 -9.81 13.94
CA SER A 232 2.98 -10.46 13.71
C SER A 232 1.86 -9.44 13.59
N ILE A 233 0.87 -9.75 12.76
CA ILE A 233 -0.35 -8.95 12.67
C ILE A 233 -1.57 -9.86 12.46
N THR A 234 -2.66 -9.53 13.14
CA THR A 234 -3.98 -10.15 12.93
C THR A 234 -4.87 -9.14 12.21
N LEU A 235 -5.36 -9.54 11.05
CA LEU A 235 -6.26 -8.79 10.18
C LEU A 235 -7.69 -9.28 10.46
N PRO A 236 -8.58 -8.41 10.96
CA PRO A 236 -9.91 -8.81 11.43
C PRO A 236 -10.81 -9.32 10.30
N SER A 237 -11.89 -10.00 10.67
CA SER A 237 -12.80 -10.64 9.71
C SER A 237 -13.49 -9.67 8.76
N ALA A 238 -13.59 -8.40 9.15
CA ALA A 238 -14.16 -7.34 8.32
C ALA A 238 -13.21 -6.83 7.23
N THR A 239 -11.90 -7.11 7.31
CA THR A 239 -10.89 -6.57 6.39
C THR A 239 -11.00 -7.21 5.02
N SER A 240 -11.65 -6.52 4.09
CA SER A 240 -11.93 -7.02 2.74
C SER A 240 -11.16 -6.29 1.65
N HIS A 241 -10.53 -5.16 1.96
CA HIS A 241 -9.83 -4.33 0.99
C HIS A 241 -8.43 -3.91 1.45
N PHE A 242 -7.45 -4.04 0.56
CA PHE A 242 -6.07 -3.62 0.75
C PHE A 242 -5.63 -2.84 -0.48
N ASP A 243 -5.11 -1.65 -0.25
CA ASP A 243 -4.44 -0.87 -1.28
C ASP A 243 -2.98 -1.33 -1.45
N GLY A 244 -2.31 -0.74 -2.44
CA GLY A 244 -0.94 -1.05 -2.82
C GLY A 244 0.07 -1.08 -1.66
N TYR A 245 0.91 -2.11 -1.60
CA TYR A 245 2.13 -2.17 -0.78
C TYR A 245 1.91 -1.99 0.73
N ALA A 246 0.71 -2.31 1.25
CA ALA A 246 0.33 -2.07 2.64
C ALA A 246 1.36 -2.57 3.67
N PHE A 247 2.02 -3.71 3.45
CA PHE A 247 3.05 -4.28 4.32
C PHE A 247 4.45 -4.35 3.67
N SER A 248 4.68 -3.63 2.58
CA SER A 248 5.98 -3.62 1.89
C SER A 248 7.12 -3.24 2.84
N GLY A 249 8.24 -3.96 2.81
CA GLY A 249 9.39 -3.69 3.68
C GLY A 249 9.22 -4.12 5.15
N CYS A 250 8.14 -4.83 5.51
CA CYS A 250 8.00 -5.47 6.83
C CYS A 250 8.90 -6.71 6.94
N THR A 251 10.22 -6.49 6.97
CA THR A 251 11.26 -7.52 6.87
C THR A 251 11.37 -8.46 8.09
N SER A 252 10.75 -8.11 9.22
CA SER A 252 10.64 -9.00 10.40
C SER A 252 9.28 -9.69 10.52
N LEU A 253 8.33 -9.47 9.61
CA LEU A 253 6.98 -10.01 9.71
C LEU A 253 7.02 -11.52 9.52
N LYS A 254 6.78 -12.27 10.60
CA LYS A 254 6.82 -13.74 10.59
C LYS A 254 5.44 -14.35 10.44
N THR A 255 4.42 -13.70 10.96
CA THR A 255 3.06 -14.26 11.00
C THR A 255 2.03 -13.22 10.61
N VAL A 256 1.18 -13.57 9.65
CA VAL A 256 -0.01 -12.80 9.31
C VAL A 256 -1.21 -13.70 9.53
N GLU A 257 -2.15 -13.30 10.37
CA GLU A 257 -3.40 -14.02 10.57
C GLU A 257 -4.54 -13.26 9.89
N MET A 258 -5.07 -13.80 8.80
CA MET A 258 -6.22 -13.25 8.09
C MET A 258 -7.49 -13.94 8.58
N LEU A 259 -8.31 -13.20 9.32
CA LEU A 259 -9.62 -13.66 9.78
C LEU A 259 -10.73 -13.39 8.74
N ALA A 260 -10.42 -12.61 7.69
CA ALA A 260 -11.35 -12.33 6.61
C ALA A 260 -11.65 -13.60 5.81
N SER A 261 -12.90 -13.75 5.37
CA SER A 261 -13.35 -14.87 4.55
C SER A 261 -13.67 -14.47 3.09
N ASN A 262 -13.59 -13.18 2.76
CA ASN A 262 -14.03 -12.58 1.49
C ASN A 262 -13.02 -11.58 0.89
N PHE A 263 -11.73 -11.81 1.09
CA PHE A 263 -10.66 -10.99 0.51
C PHE A 263 -10.59 -11.12 -1.03
N VAL A 264 -10.40 -9.99 -1.72
CA VAL A 264 -10.21 -9.91 -3.17
C VAL A 264 -8.84 -9.30 -3.45
N ALA A 265 -8.06 -9.98 -4.30
CA ALA A 265 -6.77 -9.48 -4.79
C ALA A 265 -6.96 -8.51 -5.96
N TYR A 266 -6.11 -7.51 -6.02
CA TYR A 266 -6.13 -6.42 -7.00
C TYR A 266 -4.74 -6.15 -7.63
N ASP A 267 -3.80 -7.09 -7.49
CA ASP A 267 -2.40 -6.95 -7.90
C ASP A 267 -1.71 -5.76 -7.21
N ASN A 268 -2.06 -5.57 -5.94
CA ASN A 268 -1.62 -4.45 -5.11
C ASN A 268 -0.31 -4.74 -4.36
N PHE A 269 0.30 -5.91 -4.53
CA PHE A 269 1.60 -6.23 -3.93
C PHE A 269 1.59 -6.07 -2.40
N VAL A 270 0.46 -6.44 -1.76
CA VAL A 270 0.15 -6.18 -0.34
C VAL A 270 1.29 -6.59 0.61
N PHE A 271 1.94 -7.72 0.32
CA PHE A 271 3.01 -8.32 1.13
C PHE A 271 4.38 -8.31 0.43
N ASN A 272 4.63 -7.38 -0.50
CA ASN A 272 5.85 -7.38 -1.30
C ASN A 272 6.79 -6.19 -0.97
N PRO A 273 7.98 -6.41 -0.39
CA PRO A 273 8.46 -7.65 0.24
C PRO A 273 8.17 -7.66 1.75
N ILE A 274 7.69 -8.80 2.29
CA ILE A 274 7.78 -9.12 3.72
C ILE A 274 8.96 -10.07 3.99
N ALA A 275 9.11 -10.67 5.17
CA ALA A 275 10.22 -11.60 5.43
C ALA A 275 10.14 -12.87 4.55
N SER A 276 11.27 -13.45 4.17
CA SER A 276 11.25 -14.84 3.66
C SER A 276 11.04 -15.78 4.85
N GLY A 277 10.19 -16.79 4.68
CA GLY A 277 9.73 -17.68 5.73
C GLY A 277 8.50 -17.20 6.49
N SER A 278 7.91 -16.04 6.16
CA SER A 278 6.65 -15.62 6.80
C SER A 278 5.55 -16.63 6.56
N THR A 279 4.64 -16.78 7.50
CA THR A 279 3.46 -17.63 7.36
C THR A 279 2.20 -16.78 7.40
N ILE A 280 1.36 -16.88 6.38
CA ILE A 280 0.05 -16.24 6.31
C ILE A 280 -1.01 -17.33 6.56
N TYR A 281 -1.79 -17.17 7.61
CA TYR A 281 -2.93 -18.02 7.93
C TYR A 281 -4.20 -17.40 7.35
N VAL A 282 -5.01 -18.19 6.64
CA VAL A 282 -6.20 -17.74 5.91
C VAL A 282 -7.40 -18.64 6.23
N GLN A 283 -8.64 -18.14 6.16
CA GLN A 283 -9.81 -18.92 6.58
C GLN A 283 -10.31 -19.95 5.55
N ASN A 284 -10.05 -19.73 4.26
CA ASN A 284 -10.60 -20.58 3.19
C ASN A 284 -9.78 -20.45 1.89
N ASP A 285 -10.07 -21.34 0.94
CA ASP A 285 -9.39 -21.39 -0.37
C ASP A 285 -9.63 -20.14 -1.23
N THR A 286 -10.75 -19.43 -1.06
CA THR A 286 -11.02 -18.18 -1.80
C THR A 286 -10.00 -17.11 -1.44
N VAL A 287 -9.82 -16.87 -0.14
CA VAL A 287 -8.83 -15.90 0.36
C VAL A 287 -7.43 -16.34 0.01
N LYS A 288 -7.15 -17.64 0.14
CA LYS A 288 -5.88 -18.24 -0.25
C LYS A 288 -5.52 -17.93 -1.71
N ASN A 289 -6.42 -18.26 -2.64
CA ASN A 289 -6.20 -18.05 -4.08
C ASN A 289 -6.06 -16.57 -4.45
N ALA A 290 -6.70 -15.67 -3.70
CA ALA A 290 -6.49 -14.24 -3.87
C ALA A 290 -5.08 -13.83 -3.43
N ILE A 291 -4.64 -14.25 -2.25
CA ILE A 291 -3.28 -13.98 -1.74
C ILE A 291 -2.21 -14.60 -2.65
N ASP A 292 -2.45 -15.78 -3.20
CA ASP A 292 -1.52 -16.44 -4.14
C ASP A 292 -1.30 -15.62 -5.44
N LYS A 293 -2.27 -14.80 -5.87
CA LYS A 293 -2.07 -13.88 -7.02
C LYS A 293 -1.19 -12.68 -6.67
N GLU A 294 -1.28 -12.20 -5.44
CA GLU A 294 -0.47 -11.10 -4.91
C GLU A 294 0.99 -11.53 -4.64
N LEU A 295 1.20 -12.84 -4.51
CA LEU A 295 2.44 -13.47 -4.12
C LEU A 295 2.96 -14.33 -5.29
N ASP A 296 3.81 -13.76 -6.14
CA ASP A 296 4.39 -14.41 -7.32
C ASP A 296 5.37 -15.58 -6.95
N GLY A 297 4.86 -16.82 -6.88
CA GLY A 297 5.69 -18.05 -6.91
C GLY A 297 5.91 -18.86 -5.61
N TYR A 298 4.90 -19.00 -4.75
CA TYR A 298 5.05 -19.56 -3.39
C TYR A 298 4.65 -21.05 -3.23
N ILE A 299 5.24 -21.75 -2.25
CA ILE A 299 5.12 -23.22 -2.02
C ILE A 299 3.94 -23.56 -1.09
N TYR A 300 3.21 -24.63 -1.44
CA TYR A 300 1.99 -25.14 -0.79
C TYR A 300 2.21 -26.33 0.17
N ASP A 301 1.42 -26.36 1.25
CA ASP A 301 1.17 -27.54 2.10
C ASP A 301 -0.22 -28.14 1.75
N PRO A 302 -0.32 -29.40 1.29
CA PRO A 302 -1.55 -30.12 0.98
C PRO A 302 -2.67 -30.09 2.02
N ASN A 303 -2.36 -29.79 3.27
CA ASN A 303 -3.32 -29.75 4.35
C ASN A 303 -3.33 -28.36 5.04
N ALA A 304 -4.42 -27.61 4.81
CA ALA A 304 -4.96 -26.50 5.61
C ALA A 304 -4.36 -25.09 5.46
N THR A 305 -5.25 -24.10 5.25
CA THR A 305 -5.30 -22.69 5.73
C THR A 305 -4.00 -21.87 5.87
N ARG A 306 -2.89 -22.28 5.27
CA ARG A 306 -1.56 -21.75 5.53
C ARG A 306 -0.78 -21.53 4.24
N ILE A 307 -0.23 -20.33 4.08
CA ILE A 307 0.64 -19.92 2.98
C ILE A 307 2.01 -19.60 3.57
N VAL A 308 3.07 -20.24 3.07
CA VAL A 308 4.45 -19.94 3.50
C VAL A 308 5.11 -19.06 2.45
N VAL A 309 5.40 -17.83 2.85
CA VAL A 309 6.13 -16.85 2.06
C VAL A 309 7.59 -17.30 1.95
N ARG A 310 8.07 -17.51 0.75
CA ARG A 310 9.45 -17.82 0.37
C ARG A 310 9.81 -16.86 -0.75
N HIS A 311 10.66 -15.90 -0.46
CA HIS A 311 11.30 -15.15 -1.54
C HIS A 311 12.23 -16.10 -2.28
N PRO A 312 12.35 -15.97 -3.61
CA PRO A 312 13.49 -16.52 -4.31
C PRO A 312 14.73 -16.04 -3.55
N GLY A 313 15.48 -16.97 -2.95
CA GLY A 313 16.70 -16.61 -2.24
C GLY A 313 17.61 -15.80 -3.16
N SER A 314 18.56 -15.06 -2.61
CA SER A 314 19.59 -14.33 -3.39
C SER A 314 20.38 -15.23 -4.37
N SER A 315 20.21 -16.55 -4.28
CA SER A 315 20.76 -17.61 -5.13
C SER A 315 19.89 -17.99 -6.34
N PHE A 316 18.68 -17.43 -6.49
CA PHE A 316 17.74 -17.80 -7.55
C PHE A 316 17.18 -16.56 -8.28
N VAL A 317 16.67 -16.78 -9.48
CA VAL A 317 16.06 -15.78 -10.35
C VAL A 317 14.72 -16.32 -10.83
N THR A 318 13.65 -15.57 -10.59
CA THR A 318 12.32 -15.85 -11.14
C THR A 318 12.31 -15.55 -12.63
N MET A 319 11.85 -16.50 -13.45
CA MET A 319 11.76 -16.32 -14.90
C MET A 319 10.33 -16.00 -15.30
N TYR A 320 10.08 -14.73 -15.60
CA TYR A 320 8.81 -14.21 -16.07
C TYR A 320 8.54 -14.65 -17.50
N ARG A 321 7.32 -15.15 -17.76
CA ARG A 321 6.84 -15.56 -19.08
C ARG A 321 5.87 -14.50 -19.60
N LEU A 322 6.11 -14.02 -20.81
CA LEU A 322 5.27 -13.04 -21.48
C LEU A 322 4.89 -13.55 -22.86
N TYR A 323 3.67 -13.26 -23.29
CA TYR A 323 3.14 -13.60 -24.60
C TYR A 323 2.77 -12.34 -25.37
N ASN A 324 3.23 -12.23 -26.61
CA ASN A 324 2.84 -11.14 -27.49
C ASN A 324 1.59 -11.55 -28.29
N PRO A 325 0.41 -10.94 -28.03
CA PRO A 325 -0.81 -11.30 -28.74
C PRO A 325 -0.79 -10.93 -30.23
N ASN A 326 0.11 -10.04 -30.65
CA ASN A 326 0.20 -9.59 -32.03
C ASN A 326 1.12 -10.48 -32.88
N SER A 327 2.24 -10.96 -32.30
CA SER A 327 3.20 -11.83 -33.03
C SER A 327 3.02 -13.31 -32.73
N GLY A 328 2.41 -13.68 -31.60
CA GLY A 328 2.31 -15.05 -31.12
C GLY A 328 3.58 -15.56 -30.44
N GLU A 329 4.56 -14.69 -30.19
CA GLU A 329 5.85 -15.04 -29.58
C GLU A 329 5.80 -15.03 -28.06
N HIS A 330 6.69 -15.82 -27.45
CA HIS A 330 6.94 -15.78 -26.01
C HIS A 330 8.28 -15.13 -25.71
N PHE A 331 8.33 -14.38 -24.62
CA PHE A 331 9.55 -13.79 -24.08
C PHE A 331 9.74 -14.22 -22.63
N TYR A 332 11.00 -14.48 -22.26
CA TYR A 332 11.37 -15.00 -20.95
C TYR A 332 12.46 -14.13 -20.34
N THR A 333 12.21 -13.55 -19.17
CA THR A 333 13.18 -12.68 -18.52
C THR A 333 13.23 -12.86 -17.01
N GLY A 334 14.43 -12.72 -16.45
CA GLY A 334 14.65 -12.57 -15.01
C GLY A 334 14.49 -11.13 -14.49
N SER A 335 14.26 -10.17 -15.38
CA SER A 335 14.17 -8.74 -15.07
C SER A 335 12.71 -8.29 -14.97
N ALA A 336 12.31 -7.86 -13.77
CA ALA A 336 11.00 -7.25 -13.57
C ALA A 336 10.83 -5.97 -14.41
N ALA A 337 11.90 -5.20 -14.60
CA ALA A 337 11.85 -3.99 -15.43
C ALA A 337 11.59 -4.30 -16.92
N GLU A 338 12.18 -5.38 -17.46
CA GLU A 338 11.89 -5.82 -18.83
C GLU A 338 10.44 -6.34 -18.94
N ARG A 339 9.98 -7.12 -17.96
CA ARG A 339 8.57 -7.57 -17.88
C ARG A 339 7.62 -6.37 -17.89
N ASP A 340 7.83 -5.41 -17.00
CA ASP A 340 6.93 -4.27 -16.83
C ASP A 340 6.91 -3.37 -18.07
N HIS A 341 8.07 -3.18 -18.71
CA HIS A 341 8.16 -2.48 -19.98
C HIS A 341 7.36 -3.19 -21.08
N LEU A 342 7.52 -4.50 -21.25
CA LEU A 342 6.80 -5.27 -22.26
C LEU A 342 5.28 -5.25 -22.03
N VAL A 343 4.85 -5.37 -20.77
CA VAL A 343 3.43 -5.21 -20.40
C VAL A 343 2.92 -3.81 -20.78
N SER A 344 3.71 -2.76 -20.52
CA SER A 344 3.32 -1.38 -20.88
C SER A 344 3.14 -1.16 -22.38
N VAL A 345 3.80 -1.97 -23.22
CA VAL A 345 3.67 -1.92 -24.69
C VAL A 345 2.76 -3.02 -25.26
N GLY A 346 1.91 -3.63 -24.42
CA GLY A 346 0.81 -4.48 -24.83
C GLY A 346 1.09 -5.99 -24.86
N TRP A 347 2.20 -6.45 -24.28
CA TRP A 347 2.42 -7.88 -24.05
C TRP A 347 1.59 -8.37 -22.87
N ARG A 348 1.15 -9.63 -22.93
CA ARG A 348 0.44 -10.29 -21.84
C ARG A 348 1.44 -10.95 -20.90
N TYR A 349 1.45 -10.57 -19.63
CA TYR A 349 2.17 -11.33 -18.60
C TYR A 349 1.38 -12.62 -18.28
N GLU A 350 2.06 -13.77 -18.38
CA GLU A 350 1.45 -15.09 -18.15
C GLU A 350 1.87 -15.72 -16.82
N GLY A 351 2.60 -14.97 -15.98
CA GLY A 351 3.12 -15.43 -14.70
C GLY A 351 4.57 -15.89 -14.75
N THR A 352 4.98 -16.58 -13.68
CA THR A 352 6.29 -17.20 -13.57
C THR A 352 6.33 -18.52 -14.37
N GLY A 353 7.22 -18.61 -15.36
CA GLY A 353 7.42 -19.84 -16.14
C GLY A 353 8.22 -20.91 -15.38
N TRP A 354 9.31 -20.49 -14.73
CA TRP A 354 10.10 -21.33 -13.81
C TRP A 354 10.98 -20.45 -12.92
N THR A 355 11.71 -21.08 -12.00
CA THR A 355 12.80 -20.44 -11.24
C THR A 355 14.13 -21.02 -11.66
N ALA A 356 15.12 -20.17 -11.90
CA ALA A 356 16.47 -20.55 -12.28
C ALA A 356 17.47 -20.24 -11.15
N PRO A 357 18.59 -20.96 -11.01
CA PRO A 357 19.70 -20.49 -10.20
C PRO A 357 20.31 -19.20 -10.75
N LYS A 358 20.76 -18.33 -9.84
CA LYS A 358 21.51 -17.11 -10.17
C LYS A 358 22.92 -17.43 -10.67
N THR A 359 23.49 -18.57 -10.26
CA THR A 359 24.77 -19.09 -10.72
C THR A 359 24.76 -20.62 -10.71
N SER A 360 25.30 -21.26 -11.76
CA SER A 360 25.61 -22.69 -11.80
C SER A 360 26.75 -22.96 -12.78
N LYS A 361 27.12 -24.24 -13.00
CA LYS A 361 28.10 -24.62 -14.02
C LYS A 361 27.56 -24.49 -15.45
N THR A 362 26.23 -24.39 -15.62
CA THR A 362 25.56 -24.51 -16.91
C THR A 362 24.82 -23.21 -17.24
N PRO A 363 25.46 -22.25 -17.95
CA PRO A 363 24.82 -20.99 -18.32
C PRO A 363 23.77 -21.17 -19.41
N VAL A 364 22.73 -20.33 -19.40
CA VAL A 364 21.78 -20.14 -20.50
C VAL A 364 22.06 -18.79 -21.15
N TYR A 365 22.56 -18.85 -22.37
CA TYR A 365 22.92 -17.69 -23.18
C TYR A 365 21.68 -17.05 -23.79
N ARG A 366 21.58 -15.72 -23.67
CA ARG A 366 20.53 -14.90 -24.27
C ARG A 366 21.08 -14.21 -25.52
N LEU A 367 20.36 -14.31 -26.62
CA LEU A 367 20.70 -13.67 -27.89
C LEU A 367 19.49 -12.93 -28.45
N TYR A 368 19.73 -11.78 -29.07
CA TYR A 368 18.71 -10.98 -29.72
C TYR A 368 18.98 -10.86 -31.23
N ASN A 369 17.96 -11.05 -32.04
CA ASN A 369 18.02 -10.85 -33.48
C ASN A 369 17.48 -9.46 -33.85
N PRO A 370 18.34 -8.47 -34.16
CA PRO A 370 17.88 -7.12 -34.50
C PRO A 370 17.05 -7.03 -35.78
N ASN A 371 17.17 -8.03 -36.68
CA ASN A 371 16.45 -8.04 -37.94
C ASN A 371 15.05 -8.66 -37.82
N ALA A 372 14.86 -9.55 -36.84
CA ALA A 372 13.58 -10.25 -36.61
C ALA A 372 12.81 -9.71 -35.40
N GLY A 373 13.49 -9.02 -34.46
CA GLY A 373 12.89 -8.61 -33.20
C GLY A 373 12.72 -9.75 -32.19
N ASP A 374 13.43 -10.87 -32.37
CA ASP A 374 13.23 -12.11 -31.62
C ASP A 374 14.41 -12.42 -30.67
N HIS A 375 14.13 -13.18 -29.61
CA HIS A 375 15.13 -13.64 -28.64
C HIS A 375 15.29 -15.15 -28.67
N HIS A 376 16.55 -15.58 -28.55
CA HIS A 376 16.92 -16.99 -28.48
C HIS A 376 17.65 -17.31 -27.19
N TYR A 377 17.38 -18.51 -26.66
CA TYR A 377 17.94 -18.99 -25.40
C TYR A 377 18.56 -20.38 -25.60
N THR A 378 19.81 -20.55 -25.18
CA THR A 378 20.51 -21.84 -25.34
C THR A 378 21.58 -22.08 -24.28
N THR A 379 21.74 -23.33 -23.87
CA THR A 379 22.90 -23.78 -23.07
C THR A 379 24.13 -24.11 -23.93
N SER A 380 23.95 -24.22 -25.26
CA SER A 380 25.01 -24.57 -26.20
C SER A 380 25.84 -23.36 -26.59
N ALA A 381 27.11 -23.34 -26.17
CA ALA A 381 28.07 -22.34 -26.61
C ALA A 381 28.29 -22.37 -28.13
N ALA A 382 28.21 -23.56 -28.75
CA ALA A 382 28.33 -23.71 -30.19
C ALA A 382 27.15 -23.07 -30.95
N GLU A 383 25.93 -23.23 -30.44
CA GLU A 383 24.72 -22.58 -31.01
C GLU A 383 24.80 -21.07 -30.84
N ARG A 384 25.18 -20.57 -29.65
CA ARG A 384 25.43 -19.15 -29.40
C ARG A 384 26.43 -18.58 -30.41
N ASP A 385 27.58 -19.24 -30.59
CA ASP A 385 28.64 -18.72 -31.46
C ASP A 385 28.26 -18.79 -32.95
N MET A 386 27.45 -19.77 -33.34
CA MET A 386 26.87 -19.84 -34.68
C MET A 386 25.89 -18.68 -34.94
N LEU A 387 24.98 -18.42 -34.01
CA LEU A 387 24.02 -17.32 -34.13
C LEU A 387 24.70 -15.94 -34.16
N ARG A 388 25.76 -15.75 -33.35
CA ARG A 388 26.59 -14.54 -33.42
C ARG A 388 27.22 -14.34 -34.79
N ARG A 389 27.77 -15.41 -35.40
CA ARG A 389 28.28 -15.35 -36.78
C ARG A 389 27.18 -15.06 -37.81
N ALA A 390 25.94 -15.44 -37.52
CA ALA A 390 24.76 -15.14 -38.33
C ALA A 390 24.18 -13.73 -38.05
N GLY A 391 24.84 -12.89 -37.25
CA GLY A 391 24.44 -11.50 -37.01
C GLY A 391 23.52 -11.29 -35.80
N TRP A 392 23.34 -12.29 -34.94
CA TRP A 392 22.61 -12.12 -33.68
C TRP A 392 23.49 -11.44 -32.63
N ASN A 393 22.88 -10.55 -31.84
CA ASN A 393 23.54 -9.89 -30.72
C ASN A 393 23.56 -10.83 -29.52
N TYR A 394 24.75 -11.09 -28.97
CA TYR A 394 24.88 -11.82 -27.71
C TYR A 394 24.72 -10.85 -26.54
N GLU A 395 23.70 -11.06 -25.73
CA GLU A 395 23.34 -10.16 -24.63
C GLU A 395 23.91 -10.63 -23.27
N GLY A 396 24.58 -11.78 -23.26
CA GLY A 396 25.17 -12.35 -22.05
C GLY A 396 24.47 -13.62 -21.58
N ILE A 397 24.72 -13.94 -20.32
CA ILE A 397 24.05 -15.04 -19.63
C ILE A 397 22.73 -14.48 -19.07
N GLY A 398 21.59 -14.99 -19.55
CA GLY A 398 20.29 -14.57 -19.04
C GLY A 398 20.04 -15.16 -17.65
N TRP A 399 20.31 -16.46 -17.49
CA TRP A 399 20.21 -17.22 -16.24
C TRP A 399 21.06 -18.49 -16.33
N TYR A 400 21.00 -19.33 -15.31
CA TYR A 400 21.71 -20.61 -15.28
C TYR A 400 20.73 -21.77 -15.20
N SER A 401 21.12 -22.94 -15.70
CA SER A 401 20.39 -24.20 -15.52
C SER A 401 20.71 -24.79 -14.15
N ASP A 402 19.73 -25.41 -13.51
CA ASP A 402 19.94 -26.19 -12.30
C ASP A 402 20.82 -27.42 -12.56
N ASP A 403 21.99 -27.47 -11.92
CA ASP A 403 22.93 -28.59 -12.05
C ASP A 403 22.39 -29.87 -11.38
N ALA A 404 21.45 -29.75 -10.43
CA ALA A 404 20.76 -30.88 -9.82
C ALA A 404 19.63 -31.43 -10.70
N LYS A 405 19.32 -30.77 -11.82
CA LYS A 405 18.34 -31.19 -12.84
C LYS A 405 16.95 -31.46 -12.29
N THR A 406 16.48 -30.60 -11.38
CA THR A 406 15.29 -30.89 -10.58
C THR A 406 13.95 -30.61 -11.26
N VAL A 407 13.85 -29.59 -12.12
CA VAL A 407 12.64 -29.30 -12.92
C VAL A 407 13.00 -29.17 -14.39
N PRO A 408 12.56 -30.08 -15.29
CA PRO A 408 12.86 -29.97 -16.71
C PRO A 408 12.13 -28.77 -17.35
N VAL A 409 12.84 -28.02 -18.21
CA VAL A 409 12.27 -27.02 -19.12
C VAL A 409 12.38 -27.57 -20.54
N TYR A 410 11.22 -27.88 -21.14
CA TYR A 410 11.09 -28.37 -22.49
C TYR A 410 11.21 -27.23 -23.49
N ARG A 411 11.76 -27.53 -24.68
CA ARG A 411 11.91 -26.61 -25.80
C ARG A 411 11.17 -27.15 -27.00
N GLU A 412 10.30 -26.32 -27.56
CA GLU A 412 9.56 -26.59 -28.78
C GLU A 412 9.88 -25.52 -29.82
N TYR A 413 10.09 -25.93 -31.06
CA TYR A 413 10.34 -25.05 -32.20
C TYR A 413 9.13 -25.02 -33.12
N ASN A 414 8.66 -23.83 -33.50
CA ASN A 414 7.60 -23.68 -34.48
C ASN A 414 8.17 -23.53 -35.90
N PRO A 415 8.12 -24.58 -36.75
CA PRO A 415 8.61 -24.49 -38.12
C PRO A 415 7.74 -23.61 -39.02
N ASN A 416 6.52 -23.29 -38.60
CA ASN A 416 5.54 -22.52 -39.37
C ASN A 416 5.54 -21.03 -38.98
N ALA A 417 6.31 -20.62 -37.96
CA ALA A 417 6.45 -19.23 -37.58
C ALA A 417 7.39 -18.49 -38.53
N LYS A 418 7.04 -17.24 -38.88
CA LYS A 418 7.80 -16.40 -39.83
C LYS A 418 9.27 -16.16 -39.42
N ALA A 419 9.56 -16.20 -38.11
CA ALA A 419 10.90 -16.03 -37.55
C ALA A 419 11.42 -17.27 -36.79
N GLY A 420 10.76 -18.43 -36.88
CA GLY A 420 11.20 -19.64 -36.17
C GLY A 420 11.13 -19.49 -34.65
N ALA A 421 9.92 -19.29 -34.13
CA ALA A 421 9.69 -19.07 -32.70
C ALA A 421 9.97 -20.33 -31.86
N HIS A 422 10.55 -20.13 -30.68
CA HIS A 422 10.70 -21.18 -29.67
C HIS A 422 9.76 -20.94 -28.49
N ASN A 423 9.27 -22.03 -27.92
CA ASN A 423 8.56 -22.05 -26.64
C ASN A 423 9.41 -22.78 -25.60
N PHE A 424 9.28 -22.35 -24.34
CA PHE A 424 9.96 -22.96 -23.21
C PHE A 424 8.98 -23.16 -22.06
N THR A 425 8.76 -24.41 -21.65
CA THR A 425 7.76 -24.73 -20.63
C THR A 425 8.21 -25.82 -19.67
N THR A 426 7.78 -25.72 -18.42
CA THR A 426 7.88 -26.81 -17.43
C THR A 426 6.70 -27.78 -17.52
N SER A 427 5.65 -27.42 -18.27
CA SER A 427 4.44 -28.22 -18.41
C SER A 427 4.61 -29.26 -19.52
N LYS A 428 4.69 -30.53 -19.13
CA LYS A 428 4.73 -31.63 -20.09
C LYS A 428 3.45 -31.72 -20.95
N ALA A 429 2.32 -31.29 -20.40
CA ALA A 429 1.06 -31.23 -21.12
C ALA A 429 1.09 -30.16 -22.22
N GLU A 430 1.67 -28.99 -21.95
CA GLU A 430 1.82 -27.92 -22.94
C GLU A 430 2.77 -28.33 -24.07
N ASP A 431 3.93 -28.92 -23.73
CA ASP A 431 4.89 -29.50 -24.69
C ASP A 431 4.18 -30.46 -25.67
N GLN A 432 3.35 -31.37 -25.14
CA GLN A 432 2.57 -32.31 -25.95
C GLN A 432 1.48 -31.61 -26.79
N MET A 433 0.79 -30.61 -26.25
CA MET A 433 -0.24 -29.87 -26.97
C MET A 433 0.34 -29.09 -28.16
N LEU A 434 1.50 -28.45 -27.98
CA LEU A 434 2.20 -27.75 -29.06
C LEU A 434 2.68 -28.73 -30.13
N ALA A 435 3.22 -29.89 -29.72
CA ALA A 435 3.60 -30.95 -30.65
C ALA A 435 2.41 -31.41 -31.52
N ASN A 436 1.25 -31.65 -30.91
CA ASN A 436 0.02 -32.00 -31.62
C ASN A 436 -0.47 -30.87 -32.54
N SER A 437 -0.07 -29.62 -32.27
CA SER A 437 -0.36 -28.45 -33.09
C SER A 437 0.69 -28.20 -34.18
N GLY A 438 1.60 -29.16 -34.41
CA GLY A 438 2.59 -29.12 -35.49
C GLY A 438 3.93 -28.47 -35.10
N TRP A 439 4.17 -28.19 -33.82
CA TRP A 439 5.49 -27.77 -33.34
C TRP A 439 6.43 -28.96 -33.24
N ARG A 440 7.72 -28.73 -33.43
CA ARG A 440 8.76 -29.76 -33.27
C ARG A 440 9.31 -29.73 -31.86
N GLN A 441 9.19 -30.85 -31.15
CA GLN A 441 9.82 -31.03 -29.84
C GLN A 441 11.34 -31.17 -30.01
N GLU A 442 12.11 -30.40 -29.26
CA GLU A 442 13.58 -30.45 -29.25
C GLU A 442 14.15 -31.04 -27.96
N GLY A 443 13.28 -31.47 -27.04
CA GLY A 443 13.64 -32.12 -25.79
C GLY A 443 13.79 -31.13 -24.64
N ILE A 444 14.62 -31.48 -23.65
CA ILE A 444 14.89 -30.61 -22.49
C ILE A 444 16.00 -29.63 -22.87
N ALA A 445 15.73 -28.34 -22.81
CA ALA A 445 16.74 -27.31 -23.08
C ALA A 445 17.62 -27.02 -21.86
N TRP A 446 17.02 -26.96 -20.68
CA TRP A 446 17.70 -26.78 -19.39
C TRP A 446 16.78 -27.23 -18.24
N TYR A 447 17.24 -27.01 -17.01
CA TYR A 447 16.49 -27.31 -15.80
C TYR A 447 16.28 -26.05 -14.95
N GLY A 448 15.05 -25.86 -14.48
CA GLY A 448 14.74 -24.97 -13.37
C GLY A 448 14.98 -25.65 -12.01
N VAL A 449 14.79 -24.89 -10.95
CA VAL A 449 14.94 -25.35 -9.56
C VAL A 449 13.60 -25.81 -9.01
N LYS A 450 13.60 -27.00 -8.41
CA LYS A 450 12.49 -27.49 -7.58
C LYS A 450 12.56 -26.76 -6.25
N GLN A 451 11.69 -25.77 -6.12
CA GLN A 451 11.58 -25.00 -4.88
C GLN A 451 11.00 -25.83 -3.74
#